data_AF-A0A932Z3Q2-F1
#
_entry.id   AF-A0A932Z3Q2-F1
#
_cell.length_a   1.000
_cell.length_b   1.000
_cell.length_c   1.000
_cell.angle_alpha   90.00
_cell.angle_beta   90.00
_cell.angle_gamma   90.00
#
_symmetry.space_group_name_H-M   'P 1'
#
loop_
_entity.id
_entity.type
_entity.pdbx_description
1 polymer ?
#
loop_
_entity_poly.entity_id
_entity_poly.type
_entity_poly.pdbx_seq_one_letter_code
_entity_poly.pdbx_strand_id
1 'polypeptide(L)' 'MVDFIPDEMEREVAVSGVWDELGPALAAKYSGLVDRVILYQDFRPGVQDEFWRAMVAGLRDTRA' A
#
# COMPACT_ATOMS: atom_id res chain seq x y z
N MET A 1 1.72 28.30 1.12
CA MET A 1 1.40 27.20 0.18
C MET A 1 2.50 26.18 0.31
N VAL A 2 2.12 24.96 0.63
CA VAL A 2 3.03 23.91 1.09
C VAL A 2 3.55 23.23 -0.19
N ASP A 3 4.66 23.73 -0.73
CA ASP A 3 5.49 23.03 -1.74
C ASP A 3 6.23 21.85 -1.06
N PHE A 4 5.51 20.85 -0.57
CA PHE A 4 6.15 19.78 0.20
C PHE A 4 6.01 18.45 -0.52
N ILE A 5 7.19 17.87 -0.77
CA ILE A 5 7.49 16.66 -1.53
C ILE A 5 7.50 16.92 -3.05
N PRO A 6 8.69 17.03 -3.68
CA PRO A 6 8.82 17.02 -5.13
C PRO A 6 8.20 15.75 -5.74
N ASP A 7 7.58 15.85 -6.93
CA ASP A 7 6.96 14.70 -7.62
C ASP A 7 7.90 13.50 -7.79
N GLU A 8 9.21 13.75 -7.89
CA GLU A 8 10.24 12.72 -7.87
C GLU A 8 10.23 11.96 -6.55
N MET A 9 10.33 12.67 -5.42
CA MET A 9 10.31 12.08 -4.09
C MET A 9 8.99 11.36 -3.83
N GLU A 10 7.86 11.92 -4.28
CA GLU A 10 6.55 11.28 -4.15
C GLU A 10 6.52 9.94 -4.91
N ARG A 11 6.96 9.90 -6.17
CA ARG A 11 7.04 8.66 -6.95
C ARG A 11 7.93 7.62 -6.29
N GLU A 12 9.05 8.05 -5.71
CA GLU A 12 9.99 7.15 -5.05
C GLU A 12 9.45 6.53 -3.76
N VAL A 13 8.58 7.21 -3.00
CA VAL A 13 8.08 6.66 -1.71
C VAL A 13 6.62 6.21 -1.74
N ALA A 14 5.78 6.82 -2.55
CA ALA A 14 4.36 6.49 -2.63
C ALA A 14 4.14 5.15 -3.35
N VAL A 15 3.00 4.53 -3.03
CA VAL A 15 2.43 3.43 -3.81
C VAL A 15 1.05 3.90 -4.22
N SER A 16 0.82 3.93 -5.53
CA SER A 16 -0.40 4.44 -6.16
C SER A 16 -0.94 3.40 -7.12
N GLY A 17 -2.26 3.27 -7.20
CA GLY A 17 -2.95 2.30 -8.05
C GLY A 17 -4.42 2.17 -7.66
N VAL A 18 -5.14 1.32 -8.37
CA VAL A 18 -6.49 0.94 -7.94
C VAL A 18 -6.42 -0.07 -6.79
N TRP A 19 -7.55 -0.28 -6.11
CA TRP A 19 -7.59 -0.93 -4.79
C TRP A 19 -6.98 -2.34 -4.74
N ASP A 20 -7.18 -3.13 -5.78
CA ASP A 20 -6.66 -4.50 -5.93
C ASP A 20 -5.17 -4.55 -6.32
N GLU A 21 -4.63 -3.47 -6.90
CA GLU A 21 -3.22 -3.35 -7.26
C GLU A 21 -2.31 -2.98 -6.08
N LEU A 22 -2.87 -2.37 -5.03
CA LEU A 22 -2.07 -1.83 -3.93
C LEU A 22 -1.35 -2.92 -3.12
N GLY A 23 -1.98 -4.09 -2.93
CA GLY A 23 -1.36 -5.22 -2.22
C GLY A 23 -0.08 -5.72 -2.91
N PRO A 24 -0.16 -6.15 -4.18
CA PRO A 24 1.02 -6.54 -4.97
C PRO A 24 2.07 -5.43 -5.09
N ALA A 25 1.66 -4.18 -5.27
CA ALA A 25 2.59 -3.05 -5.40
C ALA A 25 3.37 -2.78 -4.10
N LEU A 26 2.72 -2.89 -2.94
CA LEU A 26 3.39 -2.80 -1.63
C LEU A 26 4.40 -3.93 -1.43
N ALA A 27 4.04 -5.17 -1.79
CA ALA A 27 4.95 -6.31 -1.70
C ALA A 27 6.17 -6.12 -2.61
N ALA A 28 5.96 -5.72 -3.86
CA ALA A 28 7.04 -5.48 -4.83
C ALA A 28 8.01 -4.40 -4.34
N LYS A 29 7.51 -3.33 -3.71
CA LYS A 29 8.33 -2.21 -3.27
C LYS A 29 9.09 -2.49 -1.96
N TYR A 30 8.46 -3.17 -1.01
CA TYR A 30 8.96 -3.22 0.38
C TYR A 30 9.42 -4.60 0.85
N SER A 31 9.16 -5.67 0.11
CA SER A 31 9.61 -7.02 0.48
C SER A 31 11.14 -7.07 0.60
N GLY A 32 11.63 -7.59 1.73
CA GLY A 32 13.07 -7.66 2.03
C GLY A 32 13.72 -6.34 2.47
N LEU A 33 13.01 -5.20 2.38
CA LEU A 33 13.49 -3.90 2.88
C LEU A 33 13.02 -3.62 4.31
N VAL A 34 11.79 -4.00 4.64
CA VAL A 34 11.19 -3.79 5.96
C VAL A 34 10.40 -5.02 6.40
N ASP A 35 10.38 -5.28 7.71
CA ASP A 35 9.59 -6.37 8.28
C ASP A 35 8.08 -6.09 8.31
N ARG A 36 7.70 -4.81 8.29
CA ARG A 36 6.30 -4.38 8.39
C ARG A 36 6.07 -3.04 7.69
N VAL A 37 4.94 -2.95 7.01
CA VAL A 37 4.36 -1.70 6.49
C VAL A 37 3.02 -1.45 7.20
N ILE A 38 2.75 -0.20 7.56
CA ILE A 38 1.48 0.24 8.13
C ILE A 38 0.92 1.32 7.21
N LEU A 39 -0.36 1.21 6.84
CA LEU A 39 -1.03 2.25 6.08
C LEU A 39 -1.49 3.37 7.01
N TYR A 40 -1.35 4.61 6.54
CA TYR A 40 -1.87 5.78 7.23
C TYR A 40 -3.37 5.96 6.95
N GLN A 41 -4.15 4.93 7.27
CA GLN A 41 -5.60 4.89 7.10
C GLN A 41 -6.23 4.24 8.33
N ASP A 42 -7.31 4.85 8.83
CA ASP A 42 -8.09 4.26 9.91
C ASP A 42 -8.79 2.99 9.43
N PHE A 43 -8.53 1.87 10.09
CA PHE A 43 -9.35 0.67 9.92
C PHE A 43 -10.62 0.77 10.77
N ARG A 44 -11.78 0.62 10.14
CA ARG A 44 -13.09 0.57 10.81
C ARG A 44 -13.87 -0.64 10.30
N PRO A 45 -14.28 -1.59 11.16
CA PRO A 45 -15.06 -2.76 10.73
C PRO A 45 -16.33 -2.36 9.96
N GLY A 46 -16.58 -3.01 8.83
CA GLY A 46 -17.73 -2.72 7.96
C GLY A 46 -17.51 -1.52 7.02
N VAL A 47 -16.35 -0.85 7.08
CA VAL A 47 -15.98 0.26 6.20
C VAL A 47 -14.84 -0.20 5.29
N GLN A 48 -15.11 -0.23 3.98
CA GLN A 48 -14.14 -0.64 2.96
C GLN A 48 -13.62 -2.09 3.18
N ASP A 49 -14.46 -2.99 3.70
CA ASP A 49 -14.07 -4.38 3.96
C ASP A 49 -13.55 -5.10 2.70
N GLU A 50 -14.15 -4.83 1.54
CA GLU A 50 -13.71 -5.41 0.27
C GLU A 50 -12.29 -4.97 -0.11
N PHE A 51 -11.98 -3.69 0.08
CA PHE A 51 -10.63 -3.15 -0.09
C PHE A 51 -9.63 -3.85 0.82
N TRP A 52 -9.93 -3.95 2.12
CA TRP A 52 -9.04 -4.58 3.08
C TRP A 52 -8.82 -6.06 2.76
N ARG A 53 -9.86 -6.77 2.31
CA ARG A 53 -9.75 -8.17 1.88
C ARG A 53 -8.88 -8.30 0.63
N ALA A 54 -9.10 -7.47 -0.39
CA ALA A 54 -8.32 -7.49 -1.63
C ALA A 54 -6.83 -7.18 -1.37
N MET A 55 -6.54 -6.16 -0.57
CA MET A 55 -5.19 -5.78 -0.19
C MET A 55 -4.45 -6.92 0.55
N VAL A 56 -5.11 -7.54 1.53
CA VAL A 56 -4.52 -8.66 2.27
C VAL A 56 -4.31 -9.87 1.37
N ALA A 57 -5.22 -10.14 0.43
CA ALA A 57 -5.06 -11.22 -0.55
C ALA A 57 -3.82 -10.99 -1.43
N GLY A 58 -3.68 -9.81 -2.05
CA GLY A 58 -2.54 -9.49 -2.90
C GLY A 58 -1.17 -9.52 -2.20
N LEU A 59 -1.13 -9.20 -0.90
CA LEU A 59 0.09 -9.34 -0.08
C LEU A 59 0.45 -10.81 0.24
N ARG A 60 -0.52 -11.72 0.23
CA ARG A 60 -0.30 -13.15 0.51
C ARG A 60 0.14 -13.90 -0.74
N ASP A 61 -0.43 -13.57 -1.89
CA ASP A 61 -0.15 -14.25 -3.17
C ASP A 61 1.31 -14.03 -3.62
N THR A 62 1.97 -12.97 -3.16
CA THR A 62 3.38 -12.68 -3.41
C THR A 62 4.37 -13.41 -2.49
N ARG A 63 3.89 -14.15 -1.48
CA ARG A 63 4.71 -14.95 -0.56
C ARG A 63 4.71 -16.46 -0.87
N ALA A 64 4.05 -16.89 -1.95
CA ALA A 64 4.09 -18.27 -2.45
C ALA A 64 5.36 -18.54 -3.27
#